data_AF-A0A561WMB1-F1
#
_entry.id   AF-A0A561WMB1-F1
#
_cell.length_a   1.000
_cell.length_b   1.000
_cell.length_c   1.000
_cell.angle_alpha   90.00
_cell.angle_beta   90.00
_cell.angle_gamma   90.00
#
_symmetry.space_group_name_H-M   'P 1'
#
loop_
_entity.id
_entity.type
_entity.pdbx_description
1 polymer ?
#
loop_
_entity_poly.entity_id
_entity_poly.type
_entity_poly.pdbx_seq_one_letter_code
_entity_poly.pdbx_strand_id
1 'polypeptide(L)'
;MRFIFYLLPEDASSFASPHCNFCLLGAYEYLPELTRAETGKKGRKGKLVRLHNIQTLHYARLLDLIRLAELRNYDLKGYRELFCFLYRYWSCCLTDDPDEALRQMIELNAGFKEPLSEKEVIRATKSAEKAWMAKNDAKANEEARKKGYPGAGYNLKNSTIIRWLDITPEEQRHLQTIIDANEKRRRKRERDRARTGELRRGQGAKTREEYLEEQRERTEDKAWQLQKAMERHPDATNKQLAMMLQISVRRVQQLKRLVKN
;
A
#
# COMPACT_ATOMS: atom_id res chain seq x y z
N MET A 1 19.82 8.28 15.06
CA MET A 1 19.02 9.05 14.10
C MET A 1 17.54 8.84 14.41
N ARG A 2 16.91 9.78 15.13
CA ARG A 2 15.48 9.77 15.44
C ARG A 2 14.78 10.68 14.43
N PHE A 3 14.36 10.12 13.29
CA PHE A 3 13.54 10.84 12.34
C PHE A 3 12.08 10.83 12.81
N ILE A 4 11.53 12.05 13.00
CA ILE A 4 10.11 12.39 13.00
C ILE A 4 9.25 11.73 14.08
N PHE A 5 9.20 12.36 15.25
CA PHE A 5 8.08 12.25 16.20
C PHE A 5 8.01 13.55 17.00
N TYR A 6 7.28 14.56 16.52
CA TYR A 6 6.63 15.58 17.37
C TYR A 6 5.59 16.29 16.51
N LEU A 7 4.32 16.12 16.86
CA LEU A 7 3.22 17.11 16.78
C LEU A 7 1.87 16.39 16.99
N LEU A 8 1.52 16.15 18.24
CA LEU A 8 0.15 16.11 18.72
C LEU A 8 0.07 17.15 19.84
N PRO A 9 -0.81 18.16 19.77
CA PRO A 9 -1.16 18.93 20.96
C PRO A 9 -2.27 18.21 21.72
N GLU A 10 -1.97 17.85 22.96
CA GLU A 10 -2.95 17.59 24.02
C GLU A 10 -3.58 18.92 24.47
N ASP A 11 -4.88 18.85 24.76
CA ASP A 11 -5.66 19.68 25.67
C ASP A 11 -5.75 21.20 25.47
N ALA A 12 -6.96 21.64 25.07
CA ALA A 12 -7.45 22.99 25.32
C ALA A 12 -8.88 22.91 25.89
N SER A 13 -9.01 22.43 27.12
CA SER A 13 -10.15 22.74 27.97
C SER A 13 -9.83 23.97 28.81
N SER A 14 -10.48 25.10 28.50
CA SER A 14 -10.87 26.18 29.42
C SER A 14 -10.86 27.51 28.66
N PHE A 15 -12.04 28.10 28.46
CA PHE A 15 -12.31 29.53 28.58
C PHE A 15 -13.81 29.72 28.31
N ALA A 16 -14.58 29.53 29.37
CA ALA A 16 -15.95 30.01 29.45
C ALA A 16 -15.92 31.33 30.23
N SER A 17 -16.42 32.41 29.63
CA SER A 17 -16.98 33.54 30.37
C SER A 17 -18.00 34.28 29.50
N PRO A 18 -19.10 34.77 30.08
CA PRO A 18 -20.35 35.05 29.40
C PRO A 18 -20.51 36.54 29.06
N HIS A 19 -21.60 36.84 28.35
CA HIS A 19 -22.10 38.17 27.98
C HIS A 19 -21.74 38.68 26.59
N CYS A 20 -22.51 38.25 25.60
CA CYS A 20 -23.34 39.22 24.88
C CYS A 20 -24.53 38.49 24.26
N ASN A 21 -25.70 38.66 24.88
CA ASN A 21 -26.95 38.10 24.45
C ASN A 21 -27.68 39.17 23.61
N PHE A 22 -27.27 39.34 22.36
CA PHE A 22 -28.00 40.17 21.40
C PHE A 22 -27.66 39.72 19.97
N CYS A 23 -28.68 39.53 19.14
CA CYS A 23 -28.65 39.08 17.73
C CYS A 23 -28.68 37.56 17.44
N LEU A 24 -29.54 36.79 18.14
CA LEU A 24 -30.01 35.46 17.69
C LEU A 24 -31.51 35.46 17.36
N LEU A 25 -31.99 36.44 16.59
CA LEU A 25 -33.36 36.45 16.06
C LEU A 25 -33.32 36.96 14.61
N GLY A 26 -33.27 36.05 13.64
CA GLY A 26 -33.35 36.45 12.23
C GLY A 26 -32.84 35.47 11.15
N ALA A 27 -32.52 34.22 11.47
CA ALA A 27 -32.01 33.27 10.46
C ALA A 27 -32.76 31.93 10.36
N TYR A 28 -33.86 31.75 11.10
CA TYR A 28 -34.60 30.47 11.11
C TYR A 28 -35.80 30.41 10.15
N GLU A 29 -36.12 31.50 9.44
CA GLU A 29 -37.36 31.59 8.66
C GLU A 29 -37.19 31.22 7.18
N TYR A 30 -36.04 30.67 6.76
CA TYR A 30 -35.78 30.34 5.35
C TYR A 30 -35.02 29.02 5.12
N LEU A 31 -35.31 27.99 5.91
CA LEU A 31 -34.92 26.62 5.57
C LEU A 31 -36.17 25.83 5.19
N PRO A 32 -36.30 25.34 3.95
CA PRO A 32 -37.42 24.50 3.57
C PRO A 32 -37.43 23.23 4.43
N GLU A 33 -38.61 22.82 4.90
CA GLU A 33 -38.77 21.58 5.64
C GLU A 33 -38.26 20.41 4.82
N LEU A 34 -37.16 19.80 5.27
CA LEU A 34 -36.59 18.61 4.65
C LEU A 34 -37.54 17.44 4.89
N THR A 35 -38.42 17.16 3.92
CA THR A 35 -39.22 15.94 3.94
C THR A 35 -38.29 14.72 3.94
N ARG A 36 -38.55 13.77 4.84
CA ARG A 36 -37.79 12.52 4.90
C ARG A 36 -37.97 11.78 3.58
N ALA A 37 -36.88 11.70 2.80
CA ALA A 37 -36.85 10.91 1.59
C ALA A 37 -37.20 9.45 1.92
N GLU A 38 -38.23 8.92 1.26
CA GLU A 38 -38.64 7.53 1.34
C GLU A 38 -37.44 6.62 1.05
N THR A 39 -37.34 5.51 1.80
CA THR A 39 -36.20 4.59 1.79
C THR A 39 -36.09 3.84 0.45
N GLY A 40 -35.52 4.52 -0.54
CA GLY A 40 -35.13 3.93 -1.82
C GLY A 40 -34.13 2.79 -1.63
N LYS A 41 -34.31 1.75 -2.45
CA LYS A 41 -33.51 0.50 -2.52
C LYS A 41 -32.03 0.74 -2.24
N LYS A 42 -31.43 -0.05 -1.33
CA LYS A 42 -29.99 0.00 -0.97
C LYS A 42 -29.12 0.01 -2.24
N GLY A 43 -28.69 1.20 -2.64
CA GLY A 43 -27.74 1.40 -3.72
C GLY A 43 -26.40 0.75 -3.41
N ARG A 44 -25.60 0.53 -4.45
CA ARG A 44 -24.21 0.08 -4.34
C ARG A 44 -23.49 0.93 -3.29
N LYS A 45 -22.93 0.29 -2.25
CA LYS A 45 -22.17 0.99 -1.19
C LYS A 45 -21.23 2.01 -1.83
N GLY A 46 -21.38 3.28 -1.46
CA GLY A 46 -20.55 4.36 -1.97
C GLY A 46 -19.09 3.98 -1.82
N LYS A 47 -18.35 3.99 -2.93
CA LYS A 47 -16.91 3.77 -2.89
C LYS A 47 -16.32 4.98 -2.18
N LEU A 48 -15.72 4.80 -1.01
CA LEU A 48 -14.92 5.86 -0.37
C LEU A 48 -13.82 6.27 -1.36
N VAL A 49 -14.00 7.38 -2.05
CA VAL A 49 -12.98 7.97 -2.90
C VAL A 49 -12.08 8.74 -1.95
N ARG A 50 -10.91 8.20 -1.62
CA ARG A 50 -9.88 9.00 -0.96
C ARG A 50 -9.54 10.14 -1.93
N LEU A 51 -9.86 11.37 -1.55
CA LEU A 51 -9.35 12.55 -2.23
C LEU A 51 -7.82 12.43 -2.20
N HIS A 52 -7.18 12.44 -3.37
CA HIS A 52 -5.72 12.45 -3.44
C HIS A 52 -5.27 13.83 -2.92
N ASN A 53 -5.04 13.94 -1.60
CA ASN A 53 -4.51 15.16 -1.03
C ASN A 53 -3.07 15.32 -1.55
N ILE A 54 -2.75 16.47 -2.15
CA ILE A 54 -1.41 16.79 -2.65
C ILE A 54 -0.35 16.62 -1.55
N GLN A 55 -0.69 16.93 -0.28
CA GLN A 55 0.17 16.68 0.88
C GLN A 55 0.47 15.18 1.05
N THR A 56 -0.50 14.30 0.79
CA THR A 56 -0.26 12.84 0.85
C THR A 56 0.71 12.34 -0.22
N LEU A 57 0.74 12.98 -1.40
CA LEU A 57 1.69 12.62 -2.45
C LEU A 57 3.12 13.08 -2.11
N HIS A 58 3.29 14.34 -1.69
CA HIS A 58 4.61 14.86 -1.33
C HIS A 58 5.20 14.13 -0.13
N TYR A 59 4.38 13.85 0.89
CA TYR A 59 4.79 13.02 2.02
C TYR A 59 5.26 11.63 1.57
N ALA A 60 4.46 10.92 0.76
CA ALA A 60 4.85 9.59 0.28
C ALA A 60 6.10 9.62 -0.60
N ARG A 61 6.31 10.68 -1.39
CA ARG A 61 7.53 10.87 -2.18
C ARG A 61 8.77 11.15 -1.32
N LEU A 62 8.64 11.91 -0.23
CA LEU A 62 9.73 12.10 0.72
C LEU A 62 10.11 10.76 1.38
N LEU A 63 9.12 9.96 1.79
CA LEU A 63 9.37 8.62 2.31
C LEU A 63 10.05 7.72 1.27
N ASP A 64 9.66 7.80 0.00
CA ASP A 64 10.32 7.06 -1.08
C ASP A 64 11.79 7.49 -1.27
N LEU A 65 12.09 8.79 -1.17
CA LEU A 65 13.48 9.25 -1.21
C LEU A 65 14.27 8.70 -0.03
N ILE A 66 13.80 8.86 1.22
CA ILE A 66 14.50 8.32 2.39
C ILE A 66 14.74 6.81 2.21
N ARG A 67 13.71 6.07 1.78
CA ARG A 67 13.84 4.63 1.54
C ARG A 67 14.86 4.30 0.45
N LEU A 68 14.91 5.08 -0.62
CA LEU A 68 15.89 4.91 -1.69
C LEU A 68 17.31 5.19 -1.20
N ALA A 69 17.53 6.22 -0.38
CA ALA A 69 18.83 6.49 0.24
C ALA A 69 19.27 5.31 1.12
N GLU A 70 18.37 4.76 1.94
CA GLU A 70 18.66 3.57 2.77
C GLU A 70 19.06 2.36 1.92
N LEU A 71 18.33 2.06 0.84
CA LEU A 71 18.63 0.92 -0.05
C LEU A 71 19.99 1.05 -0.71
N ARG A 72 20.45 2.28 -0.95
CA ARG A 72 21.77 2.59 -1.50
C ARG A 72 22.84 2.81 -0.44
N ASN A 73 22.56 2.49 0.83
CA ASN A 73 23.45 2.74 1.97
C ASN A 73 23.96 4.20 2.02
N TYR A 74 23.10 5.15 1.67
CA TYR A 74 23.39 6.58 1.60
C TYR A 74 24.54 6.96 0.63
N ASP A 75 24.92 6.04 -0.27
CA ASP A 75 25.85 6.31 -1.36
C ASP A 75 25.08 6.84 -2.58
N LEU A 76 25.02 8.17 -2.68
CA LEU A 76 24.26 8.88 -3.72
C LEU A 76 25.16 9.62 -4.70
N LYS A 77 26.42 9.20 -4.84
CA LYS A 77 27.38 9.82 -5.77
C LYS A 77 26.78 9.91 -7.18
N GLY A 78 26.89 11.09 -7.80
CA GLY A 78 26.26 11.38 -9.09
C GLY A 78 24.79 11.85 -9.02
N TYR A 79 24.10 11.63 -7.90
CA TYR A 79 22.68 12.00 -7.72
C TYR A 79 22.42 13.02 -6.61
N ARG A 80 23.41 13.32 -5.75
CA ARG A 80 23.29 14.16 -4.54
C ARG A 80 22.49 15.45 -4.75
N GLU A 81 22.89 16.27 -5.72
CA GLU A 81 22.24 17.56 -5.99
C GLU A 81 20.77 17.38 -6.35
N LEU A 82 20.49 16.46 -7.27
CA LEU A 82 19.13 16.19 -7.71
C LEU A 82 18.29 15.61 -6.56
N PHE A 83 18.87 14.72 -5.76
CA PHE A 83 18.21 14.10 -4.63
C PHE A 83 17.81 15.16 -3.58
N CYS A 84 18.75 16.02 -3.21
CA CYS A 84 18.53 17.16 -2.33
C CYS A 84 17.50 18.15 -2.90
N PHE A 85 17.55 18.42 -4.21
CA PHE A 85 16.59 19.27 -4.89
C PHE A 85 15.16 18.71 -4.80
N LEU A 86 14.97 17.42 -5.12
CA LEU A 86 13.67 16.76 -5.04
C LEU A 86 13.14 16.76 -3.61
N TYR A 87 14.01 16.45 -2.64
CA TYR A 87 13.66 16.46 -1.23
C TYR A 87 13.23 17.85 -0.76
N ARG A 88 14.03 18.89 -1.01
CA ARG A 88 13.71 20.28 -0.63
C ARG A 88 12.40 20.73 -1.28
N TYR A 89 12.23 20.49 -2.59
CA TYR A 89 11.04 20.91 -3.31
C TYR A 89 9.76 20.29 -2.74
N TRP A 90 9.76 18.98 -2.49
CA TRP A 90 8.60 18.30 -1.93
C TRP A 90 8.39 18.59 -0.44
N SER A 91 9.46 18.88 0.31
CA SER A 91 9.35 19.37 1.68
C SER A 91 8.66 20.74 1.71
N CYS A 92 9.09 21.71 0.88
CA CYS A 92 8.38 22.98 0.72
C CYS A 92 6.89 22.79 0.40
N CYS A 93 6.57 21.88 -0.54
CA CYS A 93 5.18 21.62 -0.93
C CYS A 93 4.35 20.91 0.17
N LEU A 94 5.00 20.27 1.14
CA LEU A 94 4.34 19.56 2.24
C LEU A 94 4.12 20.48 3.45
N THR A 95 5.16 21.22 3.85
CA THR A 95 5.18 22.04 5.07
C THR A 95 4.72 23.47 4.84
N ASP A 96 4.77 23.95 3.59
CA ASP A 96 4.62 25.37 3.25
C ASP A 96 5.63 26.29 3.96
N ASP A 97 6.75 25.72 4.41
CA ASP A 97 7.85 26.41 5.10
C ASP A 97 9.17 26.15 4.35
N PRO A 98 9.68 27.12 3.56
CA PRO A 98 10.90 26.96 2.78
C PRO A 98 12.18 26.93 3.63
N ASP A 99 12.17 27.52 4.82
CA ASP A 99 13.32 27.54 5.72
C ASP A 99 13.47 26.20 6.43
N GLU A 100 12.36 25.63 6.90
CA GLU A 100 12.35 24.26 7.45
C GLU A 100 12.70 23.23 6.39
N ALA A 101 12.17 23.37 5.17
CA ALA A 101 12.53 22.49 4.06
C ALA A 101 14.03 22.56 3.72
N LEU A 102 14.65 23.74 3.87
CA LEU A 102 16.10 23.89 3.69
C LEU A 102 16.87 23.21 4.82
N ARG A 103 16.49 23.42 6.08
CA ARG A 103 17.13 22.78 7.24
C ARG A 103 17.11 21.26 7.15
N GLN A 104 15.94 20.67 6.88
CA GLN A 104 15.79 19.22 6.73
C GLN A 104 16.61 18.66 5.57
N MET A 105 16.70 19.40 4.45
CA MET A 105 17.52 18.98 3.31
C MET A 105 19.01 18.99 3.64
N ILE A 106 19.50 19.98 4.39
CA ILE A 106 20.89 20.04 4.85
C ILE A 106 21.19 18.86 5.77
N GLU A 107 20.28 18.54 6.71
CA GLU A 107 20.41 17.36 7.57
C GLU A 107 20.45 16.05 6.77
N LEU A 108 19.57 15.91 5.76
CA LEU A 108 19.60 14.77 4.84
C LEU A 108 20.94 14.66 4.12
N ASN A 109 21.44 15.75 3.55
CA ASN A 109 22.72 15.77 2.84
C ASN A 109 23.87 15.36 3.77
N ALA A 110 23.87 15.82 5.04
CA ALA A 110 24.87 15.44 6.02
C ALA A 110 24.87 13.93 6.34
N GLY A 111 23.76 13.24 6.12
CA GLY A 111 23.65 11.78 6.24
C GLY A 111 24.22 11.00 5.05
N PHE A 112 24.59 11.65 3.94
CA PHE A 112 25.18 10.98 2.78
C PHE A 112 26.59 10.50 3.08
N LYS A 113 27.02 9.43 2.40
CA LYS A 113 28.40 8.90 2.54
C LYS A 113 29.45 9.90 2.08
N GLU A 114 29.16 10.65 1.02
CA GLU A 114 29.97 11.75 0.51
C GLU A 114 29.08 13.02 0.41
N PRO A 115 28.85 13.75 1.51
CA PRO A 115 27.95 14.91 1.52
C PRO A 115 28.51 16.06 0.65
N LEU A 116 27.62 16.85 0.06
CA LEU A 116 28.01 18.12 -0.56
C LEU A 116 28.31 19.15 0.53
N SER A 117 29.15 20.15 0.21
CA SER A 117 29.32 21.27 1.15
C SER A 117 28.02 22.05 1.32
N GLU A 118 27.79 22.65 2.48
CA GLU A 118 26.55 23.37 2.77
C GLU A 118 26.28 24.49 1.73
N LYS A 119 27.32 25.28 1.40
CA LYS A 119 27.22 26.34 0.39
C LYS A 119 26.83 25.80 -1.00
N GLU A 120 27.36 24.65 -1.36
CA GLU A 120 27.11 24.00 -2.64
C GLU A 120 25.68 23.45 -2.70
N VAL A 121 25.23 22.73 -1.67
CA VAL A 121 23.88 22.14 -1.66
C VAL A 121 22.79 23.21 -1.57
N ILE A 122 23.01 24.29 -0.81
CA ILE A 122 22.09 25.45 -0.79
C ILE A 122 21.97 26.05 -2.20
N ARG A 123 23.11 26.25 -2.88
CA ARG A 123 23.13 26.82 -4.23
C ARG A 123 22.44 25.92 -5.24
N ALA A 124 22.77 24.63 -5.24
CA ALA A 124 22.21 23.63 -6.15
C ALA A 124 20.69 23.49 -6.01
N THR A 125 20.18 23.65 -4.79
CA THR A 125 18.74 23.46 -4.51
C THR A 125 17.92 24.75 -4.47
N LYS A 126 18.52 25.93 -4.69
CA LYS A 126 17.80 27.23 -4.67
C LYS A 126 16.62 27.28 -5.64
N SER A 127 16.69 26.53 -6.74
CA SER A 127 15.60 26.43 -7.72
C SER A 127 14.36 25.71 -7.19
N ALA A 128 14.48 24.87 -6.15
CA ALA A 128 13.36 24.18 -5.51
C ALA A 128 12.39 25.18 -4.86
N GLU A 129 12.93 26.10 -4.07
CA GLU A 129 12.18 27.16 -3.40
C GLU A 129 11.48 28.08 -4.42
N LYS A 130 12.22 28.52 -5.45
CA LYS A 130 11.65 29.34 -6.54
C LYS A 130 10.47 28.65 -7.22
N ALA A 131 10.57 27.34 -7.45
CA ALA A 131 9.50 26.58 -8.07
C ALA A 131 8.30 26.37 -7.16
N TRP A 132 8.51 26.24 -5.85
CA TRP A 132 7.43 26.25 -4.87
C TRP A 132 6.73 27.61 -4.81
N MET A 133 7.48 28.73 -4.81
CA MET A 133 6.91 30.08 -4.90
C MET A 133 6.05 30.24 -6.16
N ALA A 134 6.57 29.83 -7.32
CA ALA A 134 5.80 29.87 -8.57
C ALA A 134 4.53 29.00 -8.51
N LYS A 135 4.58 27.85 -7.82
CA LYS A 135 3.42 26.98 -7.60
C LYS A 135 2.36 27.63 -6.71
N ASN A 136 2.76 28.49 -5.77
CA ASN A 136 1.83 29.21 -4.90
C ASN A 136 1.36 30.56 -5.48
N ASP A 137 1.98 31.03 -6.56
CA ASP A 137 1.55 32.24 -7.27
C ASP A 137 0.38 31.97 -8.24
N ALA A 138 -0.67 32.78 -8.13
CA ALA A 138 -1.88 32.60 -8.93
C ALA A 138 -1.66 32.92 -10.42
N LYS A 139 -0.87 33.96 -10.73
CA LYS A 139 -0.59 34.38 -12.12
C LYS A 139 0.26 33.34 -12.83
N ALA A 140 1.30 32.84 -12.17
CA ALA A 140 2.15 31.78 -12.68
C ALA A 140 1.35 30.49 -12.95
N ASN A 141 0.43 30.12 -12.04
CA ASN A 141 -0.46 28.98 -12.26
C ASN A 141 -1.38 29.16 -13.46
N GLU A 142 -1.99 30.35 -13.63
CA GLU A 142 -2.84 30.65 -14.77
C GLU A 142 -2.04 30.56 -16.09
N GLU A 143 -0.85 31.15 -16.11
CA GLU A 143 0.03 31.10 -17.28
C GLU A 143 0.47 29.66 -17.60
N ALA A 144 0.81 28.87 -16.60
CA ALA A 144 1.16 27.47 -16.78
C ALA A 144 0.00 26.67 -17.39
N ARG A 145 -1.23 26.91 -16.93
CA ARG A 145 -2.44 26.28 -17.48
C ARG A 145 -2.71 26.71 -18.92
N LYS A 146 -2.53 28.00 -19.26
CA LYS A 146 -2.63 28.50 -20.64
C LYS A 146 -1.64 27.80 -21.58
N LYS A 147 -0.45 27.46 -21.07
CA LYS A 147 0.58 26.69 -21.80
C LYS A 147 0.33 25.18 -21.82
N GLY A 148 -0.75 24.69 -21.22
CA GLY A 148 -1.12 23.27 -21.20
C GLY A 148 -0.47 22.46 -20.07
N TYR A 149 0.19 23.09 -19.10
CA TYR A 149 0.69 22.41 -17.90
C TYR A 149 -0.39 22.27 -16.83
N PRO A 150 -0.32 21.24 -15.95
CA PRO A 150 -1.27 21.08 -14.84
C PRO A 150 -1.30 22.26 -13.85
N GLY A 151 -0.16 22.93 -13.69
CA GLY A 151 0.04 24.08 -12.81
C GLY A 151 1.49 24.55 -12.86
N ALA A 152 1.79 25.63 -12.15
CA ALA A 152 3.15 26.13 -12.00
C ALA A 152 3.99 25.24 -11.07
N GLY A 153 5.31 25.46 -11.10
CA GLY A 153 6.29 24.61 -10.42
C GLY A 153 6.53 23.26 -11.13
N TYR A 154 7.22 22.35 -10.44
CA TYR A 154 7.61 21.06 -11.01
C TYR A 154 6.53 20.00 -10.84
N ASN A 155 5.96 19.58 -11.97
CA ASN A 155 4.97 18.50 -12.07
C ASN A 155 5.62 17.22 -12.60
N LEU A 156 6.53 16.64 -11.79
CA LEU A 156 7.38 15.52 -12.21
C LEU A 156 6.60 14.20 -12.33
N LYS A 157 6.71 13.57 -13.50
CA LYS A 157 6.23 12.20 -13.74
C LYS A 157 7.15 11.19 -13.06
N ASN A 158 6.61 10.08 -12.59
CA ASN A 158 7.39 8.99 -12.00
C ASN A 158 8.48 8.49 -12.94
N SER A 159 8.18 8.36 -14.25
CA SER A 159 9.16 7.94 -15.25
C SER A 159 10.35 8.88 -15.36
N THR A 160 10.14 10.18 -15.16
CA THR A 160 11.21 11.18 -15.14
C THR A 160 12.10 10.98 -13.92
N ILE A 161 11.51 10.81 -12.73
CA ILE A 161 12.27 10.61 -11.48
C ILE A 161 13.06 9.30 -11.52
N ILE A 162 12.42 8.21 -11.97
CA ILE A 162 13.06 6.90 -12.12
C ILE A 162 14.27 6.99 -13.04
N ARG A 163 14.14 7.68 -14.18
CA ARG A 163 15.25 7.88 -15.11
C ARG A 163 16.35 8.77 -14.56
N TRP A 164 16.01 9.85 -13.85
CA TRP A 164 17.04 10.77 -13.36
C TRP A 164 17.86 10.21 -12.19
N LEU A 165 17.26 9.34 -11.37
CA LEU A 165 17.91 8.71 -10.24
C LEU A 165 18.37 7.27 -10.55
N ASP A 166 18.19 6.82 -11.80
CA ASP A 166 18.41 5.43 -12.25
C ASP A 166 17.86 4.40 -11.26
N ILE A 167 16.58 4.54 -10.91
CA ILE A 167 15.92 3.67 -9.92
C ILE A 167 15.64 2.30 -10.55
N THR A 168 16.21 1.26 -9.97
CA THR A 168 16.10 -0.10 -10.49
C THR A 168 14.70 -0.70 -10.24
N PRO A 169 14.29 -1.72 -11.02
CA PRO A 169 13.06 -2.46 -10.75
C PRO A 169 13.02 -3.07 -9.34
N GLU A 170 14.17 -3.47 -8.80
CA GLU A 170 14.33 -4.03 -7.45
C GLU A 170 14.07 -2.96 -6.39
N GLU A 171 14.68 -1.77 -6.53
CA GLU A 171 14.44 -0.64 -5.63
C GLU A 171 12.97 -0.22 -5.62
N GLN A 172 12.34 -0.14 -6.80
CA GLN A 172 10.93 0.21 -6.95
C GLN A 172 9.99 -0.70 -6.15
N ARG A 173 10.35 -1.97 -5.88
CA ARG A 173 9.52 -2.88 -5.06
C ARG A 173 9.36 -2.39 -3.63
N HIS A 174 10.28 -1.57 -3.14
CA HIS A 174 10.28 -1.02 -1.79
C HIS A 174 9.71 0.40 -1.71
N LEU A 175 9.42 1.05 -2.85
CA LEU A 175 8.89 2.41 -2.91
C LEU A 175 7.34 2.41 -2.96
N GLN A 176 6.70 3.43 -2.41
CA GLN A 176 5.25 3.58 -2.37
C GLN A 176 4.69 4.14 -3.67
N THR A 177 5.27 5.24 -4.15
CA THR A 177 4.72 6.07 -5.23
C THR A 177 5.64 6.18 -6.44
N ILE A 178 6.96 6.24 -6.27
CA ILE A 178 7.94 6.35 -7.36
C ILE A 178 8.15 4.96 -8.00
N ILE A 179 7.13 4.49 -8.70
CA ILE A 179 7.10 3.19 -9.38
C ILE A 179 6.64 3.33 -10.83
N ASP A 180 7.11 2.42 -11.67
CA ASP A 180 6.71 2.34 -13.07
C ASP A 180 5.38 1.58 -13.27
N ALA A 181 4.98 1.45 -14.53
CA ALA A 181 3.77 0.74 -14.89
C ALA A 181 3.87 -0.78 -14.68
N ASN A 182 5.07 -1.37 -14.76
CA ASN A 182 5.28 -2.81 -14.59
C ASN A 182 5.10 -3.21 -13.12
N GLU A 183 5.72 -2.48 -12.21
CA GLU A 183 5.61 -2.67 -10.76
C GLU A 183 4.18 -2.42 -10.28
N LYS A 184 3.53 -1.36 -10.79
CA LYS A 184 2.10 -1.12 -10.53
C LYS A 184 1.23 -2.31 -10.97
N ARG A 185 1.49 -2.88 -12.16
CA ARG A 185 0.78 -4.07 -12.66
C ARG A 185 1.10 -5.31 -11.82
N ARG A 186 2.33 -5.49 -11.34
CA ARG A 186 2.73 -6.59 -10.45
C ARG A 186 1.95 -6.53 -9.14
N ARG A 187 1.97 -5.40 -8.42
CA ARG A 187 1.22 -5.21 -7.17
C ARG A 187 -0.28 -5.42 -7.34
N LYS A 188 -0.84 -5.00 -8.48
CA LYS A 188 -2.25 -5.27 -8.79
C LYS A 188 -2.52 -6.77 -8.93
N ARG A 189 -1.70 -7.49 -9.71
CA ARG A 189 -1.84 -8.95 -9.87
C ARG A 189 -1.74 -9.70 -8.54
N GLU A 190 -0.85 -9.29 -7.65
CA GLU A 190 -0.71 -9.88 -6.32
C GLU A 190 -1.93 -9.65 -5.43
N ARG A 191 -2.44 -8.41 -5.37
CA ARG A 191 -3.67 -8.09 -4.64
C ARG A 191 -4.89 -8.83 -5.20
N ASP A 192 -4.99 -8.90 -6.52
CA ASP A 192 -6.09 -9.60 -7.19
C ASP A 192 -6.03 -11.11 -6.88
N ARG A 193 -4.84 -11.73 -6.92
CA ARG A 193 -4.64 -13.14 -6.53
C ARG A 193 -4.99 -13.39 -5.08
N ALA A 194 -4.53 -12.54 -4.15
CA ALA A 194 -4.84 -12.67 -2.72
C ALA A 194 -6.36 -12.60 -2.48
N ARG A 195 -7.01 -11.58 -3.04
CA ARG A 195 -8.46 -11.42 -2.96
C ARG A 195 -9.23 -12.60 -3.55
N THR A 196 -8.83 -13.08 -4.73
CA THR A 196 -9.47 -14.26 -5.35
C THR A 196 -9.25 -15.52 -4.51
N GLY A 197 -8.07 -15.69 -3.92
CA GLY A 197 -7.79 -16.80 -3.00
C GLY A 197 -8.66 -16.77 -1.75
N GLU A 198 -8.80 -15.60 -1.11
CA GLU A 198 -9.68 -15.40 0.05
C GLU A 198 -11.15 -15.67 -0.29
N LEU A 199 -11.64 -15.17 -1.42
CA LEU A 199 -13.01 -15.41 -1.86
C LEU A 199 -13.28 -16.91 -2.09
N ARG A 200 -12.34 -17.63 -2.72
CA ARG A 200 -12.46 -19.08 -2.92
C ARG A 200 -12.49 -19.83 -1.58
N ARG A 201 -11.62 -19.47 -0.64
CA ARG A 201 -11.62 -20.06 0.72
C ARG A 201 -12.93 -19.77 1.46
N GLY A 202 -13.43 -18.54 1.39
CA GLY A 202 -14.72 -18.16 1.98
C GLY A 202 -15.93 -18.86 1.34
N GLN A 203 -15.79 -19.37 0.11
CA GLN A 203 -16.79 -20.19 -0.58
C GLN A 203 -16.62 -21.70 -0.32
N GLY A 204 -15.74 -22.10 0.60
CA GLY A 204 -15.51 -23.51 0.97
C GLY A 204 -14.56 -24.26 0.05
N ALA A 205 -13.80 -23.58 -0.82
CA ALA A 205 -12.75 -24.23 -1.58
C ALA A 205 -11.60 -24.62 -0.63
N LYS A 206 -11.44 -25.94 -0.43
CA LYS A 206 -10.37 -26.51 0.38
C LYS A 206 -9.01 -26.19 -0.20
N THR A 207 -8.02 -26.00 0.66
CA THR A 207 -6.63 -25.91 0.24
C THR A 207 -6.16 -27.24 -0.33
N ARG A 208 -5.06 -27.23 -1.10
CA ARG A 208 -4.46 -28.47 -1.61
C ARG A 208 -4.02 -29.39 -0.46
N GLU A 209 -3.55 -28.81 0.63
CA GLU A 209 -3.13 -29.53 1.83
C GLU A 209 -4.32 -30.20 2.52
N GLU A 210 -5.41 -29.46 2.76
CA GLU A 210 -6.65 -30.01 3.31
C GLU A 210 -7.22 -31.13 2.43
N TYR A 211 -7.22 -30.95 1.11
CA TYR A 211 -7.66 -31.99 0.18
C TYR A 211 -6.79 -33.26 0.29
N LEU A 212 -5.47 -33.09 0.36
CA LEU A 212 -4.54 -34.22 0.49
C LEU A 212 -4.66 -34.92 1.84
N GLU A 213 -4.92 -34.18 2.91
CA GLU A 213 -5.19 -34.75 4.24
C GLU A 213 -6.47 -35.58 4.22
N GLU A 214 -7.56 -35.06 3.66
CA GLU A 214 -8.80 -35.84 3.52
C GLU A 214 -8.61 -37.08 2.65
N GLN A 215 -7.75 -37.02 1.62
CA GLN A 215 -7.42 -38.22 0.85
C GLN A 215 -6.58 -39.22 1.63
N ARG A 216 -5.70 -38.75 2.53
CA ARG A 216 -4.92 -39.60 3.45
C ARG A 216 -5.85 -40.27 4.45
N GLU A 217 -6.67 -39.51 5.17
CA GLU A 217 -7.64 -40.03 6.14
C GLU A 217 -8.56 -41.09 5.50
N ARG A 218 -9.14 -40.78 4.33
CA ARG A 218 -9.97 -41.77 3.59
C ARG A 218 -9.20 -43.02 3.18
N THR A 219 -7.90 -42.89 2.91
CA THR A 219 -7.03 -44.02 2.59
C THR A 219 -6.75 -44.86 3.83
N GLU A 220 -6.47 -44.22 4.96
CA GLU A 220 -6.22 -44.86 6.26
C GLU A 220 -7.46 -45.58 6.78
N ASP A 221 -8.63 -44.94 6.72
CA ASP A 221 -9.92 -45.55 7.07
C ASP A 221 -10.17 -46.83 6.26
N LYS A 222 -9.92 -46.77 4.94
CA LYS A 222 -10.10 -47.94 4.06
C LYS A 222 -9.05 -49.01 4.31
N ALA A 223 -7.82 -48.64 4.68
CA ALA A 223 -6.79 -49.59 5.08
C ALA A 223 -7.19 -50.31 6.38
N TRP A 224 -7.69 -49.57 7.37
CA TRP A 224 -8.18 -50.12 8.64
C TRP A 224 -9.38 -51.06 8.45
N GLN A 225 -10.37 -50.66 7.64
CA GLN A 225 -11.52 -51.51 7.29
C GLN A 225 -11.06 -52.81 6.62
N LEU A 226 -10.06 -52.72 5.73
CA LEU A 226 -9.49 -53.88 5.07
C LEU A 226 -8.77 -54.80 6.05
N GLN A 227 -7.99 -54.26 6.97
CA GLN A 227 -7.33 -55.04 8.01
C GLN A 227 -8.34 -55.81 8.86
N LYS A 228 -9.42 -55.15 9.31
CA LYS A 228 -10.50 -55.81 10.07
C LYS A 228 -11.24 -56.88 9.26
N ALA A 229 -11.46 -56.65 7.96
CA ALA A 229 -12.07 -57.64 7.08
C ALA A 229 -11.16 -58.87 6.89
N MET A 230 -9.84 -58.68 6.81
CA MET A 230 -8.86 -59.77 6.73
C MET A 230 -8.79 -60.58 8.02
N GLU A 231 -8.89 -59.93 9.19
CA GLU A 231 -8.94 -60.62 10.50
C GLU A 231 -10.19 -61.48 10.66
N ARG A 232 -11.36 -60.98 10.22
CA ARG A 232 -12.64 -61.71 10.34
C ARG A 232 -12.80 -62.82 9.30
N HIS A 233 -12.16 -62.68 8.16
CA HIS A 233 -12.27 -63.62 7.04
C HIS A 233 -10.87 -63.96 6.48
N PRO A 234 -10.10 -64.81 7.17
CA PRO A 234 -8.70 -65.09 6.80
C PRO A 234 -8.55 -65.71 5.40
N ASP A 235 -9.53 -66.50 4.96
CA ASP A 235 -9.50 -67.18 3.65
C ASP A 235 -10.15 -66.35 2.51
N ALA A 236 -10.61 -65.12 2.80
CA ALA A 236 -11.28 -64.31 1.80
C ALA A 236 -10.32 -63.88 0.68
N THR A 237 -10.72 -64.17 -0.57
CA THR A 237 -10.00 -63.72 -1.76
C THR A 237 -10.04 -62.20 -1.91
N ASN A 238 -9.08 -61.63 -2.65
CA ASN A 238 -9.09 -60.18 -2.95
C ASN A 238 -10.38 -59.72 -3.65
N LYS A 239 -11.04 -60.61 -4.39
CA LYS A 239 -12.33 -60.33 -5.04
C LYS A 239 -13.47 -60.21 -4.02
N GLN A 240 -13.50 -61.11 -3.04
CA GLN A 240 -14.48 -61.07 -1.95
C GLN A 240 -14.29 -59.86 -1.04
N LEU A 241 -13.04 -59.55 -0.64
CA LEU A 241 -12.72 -58.36 0.15
C LEU A 241 -13.08 -57.05 -0.58
N ALA A 242 -12.85 -57.00 -1.90
CA ALA A 242 -13.26 -55.88 -2.74
C ALA A 242 -14.79 -55.68 -2.74
N MET A 243 -15.56 -56.76 -2.84
CA MET A 243 -17.03 -56.71 -2.77
C MET A 243 -17.52 -56.26 -1.38
N MET A 244 -16.94 -56.79 -0.30
CA MET A 244 -17.31 -56.42 1.08
C MET A 244 -17.07 -54.94 1.38
N LEU A 245 -15.95 -54.39 0.90
CA LEU A 245 -15.53 -53.01 1.18
C LEU A 245 -15.98 -51.99 0.13
N GLN A 246 -16.66 -52.48 -0.93
CA GLN A 246 -17.11 -51.72 -2.09
C GLN A 246 -15.97 -50.90 -2.75
N ILE A 247 -14.83 -51.54 -2.95
CA ILE A 247 -13.66 -50.95 -3.60
C ILE A 247 -13.14 -51.89 -4.70
N SER A 248 -12.33 -51.37 -5.63
CA SER A 248 -11.77 -52.19 -6.69
C SER A 248 -10.73 -53.19 -6.16
N VAL A 249 -10.59 -54.34 -6.83
CA VAL A 249 -9.57 -55.36 -6.50
C VAL A 249 -8.15 -54.75 -6.54
N ARG A 250 -7.90 -53.85 -7.49
CA ARG A 250 -6.64 -53.10 -7.58
C ARG A 250 -6.40 -52.23 -6.34
N ARG A 251 -7.44 -51.56 -5.82
CA ARG A 251 -7.33 -50.73 -4.62
C ARG A 251 -7.08 -51.60 -3.38
N VAL A 252 -7.71 -52.77 -3.27
CA VAL A 252 -7.40 -53.75 -2.21
C VAL A 252 -5.92 -54.14 -2.24
N GLN A 253 -5.38 -54.48 -3.40
CA GLN A 253 -3.95 -54.83 -3.54
C GLN A 253 -3.01 -53.69 -3.12
N GLN A 254 -3.36 -52.44 -3.47
CA GLN A 254 -2.60 -51.26 -3.04
C GLN A 254 -2.65 -51.07 -1.52
N LEU A 255 -3.83 -51.13 -0.92
CA LEU A 255 -4.02 -50.98 0.53
C LEU A 255 -3.31 -52.11 1.30
N LYS A 256 -3.32 -53.35 0.80
CA LYS A 256 -2.56 -54.46 1.41
C LYS A 256 -1.06 -54.19 1.49
N ARG A 257 -0.48 -53.43 0.55
CA ARG A 257 0.95 -53.04 0.61
C ARG A 257 1.20 -52.01 1.71
N LEU A 258 0.21 -51.18 2.03
CA LEU A 258 0.30 -50.18 3.10
C LEU A 258 0.11 -50.79 4.49
N VAL A 259 -0.73 -51.84 4.61
CA VAL A 259 -0.99 -52.53 5.89
C VAL A 259 0.08 -53.57 6.24
N LYS A 260 0.81 -54.09 5.25
CA LYS A 260 1.89 -55.08 5.44
C LYS A 260 3.26 -54.47 5.76
N ASN A 261 3.41 -53.17 5.57
CA ASN A 261 4.57 -52.40 6.02
C ASN A 261 4.27 -51.85 7.42
#